data_AF-A0A5N5SHX8-F1
#
_entry.id   AF-A0A5N5SHX8-F1
#
_cell.length_a   1.000
_cell.length_b   1.000
_cell.length_c   1.000
_cell.angle_alpha   90.00
_cell.angle_beta   90.00
_cell.angle_gamma   90.00
#
_symmetry.space_group_name_H-M   'P 1'
#
loop_
_entity.id
_entity.type
_entity.pdbx_description
1 polymer ?
#
loop_
_entity_poly.entity_id
_entity_poly.type
_entity_poly.pdbx_seq_one_letter_code
_entity_poly.pdbx_strand_id
1 'polypeptide(L)'
;MIKYNEVEKMETTLKIKAYNLLNLAGPLVDGQVISRRVLGALVRQTALNMCKRRRLESDSYQPPHVRRKFKIQEMVQKYKCEMNESEFYTHLFSTPLS
;
A
#
# COMPACT_ATOMS: atom_id res chain seq x y z
N MET A 1 13.63 20.14 36.30
CA MET A 1 12.18 20.32 36.59
C MET A 1 11.65 21.38 35.64
N ILE A 2 11.17 20.96 34.48
CA ILE A 2 10.60 21.85 33.46
C ILE A 2 9.27 22.35 34.01
N LYS A 3 9.05 23.67 33.99
CA LYS A 3 7.85 24.28 34.58
C LYS A 3 6.61 23.80 33.81
N TYR A 4 5.58 23.37 34.54
CA TYR A 4 4.28 22.91 34.01
C TYR A 4 3.70 23.85 32.94
N ASN A 5 3.96 25.16 33.03
CA ASN A 5 3.45 26.16 32.08
C ASN A 5 4.17 26.20 30.71
N GLU A 6 5.33 25.56 30.54
CA GLU A 6 5.97 25.45 29.21
C GLU A 6 5.51 24.21 28.44
N VAL A 7 5.00 23.20 29.15
CA VAL A 7 4.51 21.95 28.56
C VAL A 7 3.25 22.21 27.73
N GLU A 8 2.36 23.06 28.22
CA GLU A 8 1.09 23.42 27.56
C GLU A 8 1.27 24.09 26.18
N LYS A 9 2.44 24.71 25.92
CA LYS A 9 2.76 25.31 24.61
C LYS A 9 3.37 24.34 23.59
N MET A 10 3.67 23.10 23.99
CA MET A 10 4.30 22.09 23.12
C MET A 10 3.42 20.87 22.87
N GLU A 11 2.28 20.74 23.55
CA GLU A 11 1.41 19.58 23.47
C GLU A 11 0.51 19.63 22.24
N THR A 12 0.84 18.85 21.23
CA THR A 12 -0.12 18.49 20.17
C THR A 12 -0.67 17.10 20.49
N THR A 13 -1.79 17.05 21.21
CA THR A 13 -2.46 15.79 21.53
C THR A 13 -3.08 15.22 20.25
N LEU A 14 -2.58 14.08 19.79
CA LEU A 14 -3.22 13.32 18.71
C LEU A 14 -4.23 12.35 19.28
N LYS A 15 -5.46 12.38 18.75
CA LYS A 15 -6.47 11.34 19.00
C LYS A 15 -6.42 10.33 17.86
N ILE A 16 -6.13 9.07 18.17
CA ILE A 16 -6.08 7.98 17.18
C ILE A 16 -7.26 7.05 17.42
N LYS A 17 -8.27 7.14 16.55
CA LYS A 17 -9.44 6.26 16.63
C LYS A 17 -9.14 4.94 15.91
N ALA A 18 -8.67 3.94 16.65
CA ALA A 18 -8.54 2.57 16.16
C ALA A 18 -9.81 1.77 16.52
N TYR A 19 -10.58 1.36 15.53
CA TYR A 19 -11.64 0.36 15.71
C TYR A 19 -10.95 -1.01 15.79
N ASN A 20 -10.89 -1.59 16.99
CA ASN A 20 -10.14 -2.79 17.44
C ASN A 20 -8.84 -2.47 18.22
N LEU A 21 -8.95 -2.44 19.55
CA LEU A 21 -7.87 -2.15 20.51
C LEU A 21 -6.67 -3.12 20.46
N LEU A 22 -6.81 -4.30 19.86
CA LEU A 22 -5.78 -5.36 19.95
C LEU A 22 -4.71 -5.30 18.85
N ASN A 23 -4.86 -4.40 17.86
CA ASN A 23 -4.11 -4.48 16.61
C ASN A 23 -3.34 -3.21 16.20
N LEU A 24 -2.73 -2.52 17.17
CA LEU A 24 -2.07 -1.23 16.95
C LEU A 24 -0.78 -1.36 16.10
N ALA A 25 -0.92 -1.31 14.78
CA ALA A 25 0.20 -1.35 13.85
C ALA A 25 0.78 0.05 13.65
N GLY A 26 1.43 0.63 14.66
CA GLY A 26 2.06 1.94 14.54
C GLY A 26 2.84 2.40 15.78
N PRO A 27 3.79 3.33 15.64
CA PRO A 27 4.53 3.92 16.76
C PRO A 27 3.70 4.90 17.61
N LEU A 28 2.47 5.22 17.19
CA LEU A 28 1.58 6.13 17.90
C LEU A 28 0.42 5.38 18.54
N VAL A 29 0.17 5.70 19.81
CA VAL A 29 -0.95 5.24 20.64
C VAL A 29 -1.84 6.43 20.98
N ASP A 30 -3.12 6.19 21.24
CA ASP A 30 -4.03 7.25 21.71
C ASP A 30 -3.53 7.86 23.03
N GLY A 31 -3.64 9.18 23.16
CA GLY A 31 -3.15 9.92 24.33
C GLY A 31 -1.63 10.12 24.41
N GLN A 32 -0.87 9.69 23.40
CA GLN A 32 0.58 9.85 23.40
C GLN A 32 1.01 11.31 23.15
N VAL A 33 1.84 11.85 24.04
CA VAL A 33 2.47 13.16 23.90
C VAL A 33 3.81 13.01 23.17
N ILE A 34 3.98 13.75 22.07
CA ILE A 34 5.18 13.70 21.24
C ILE A 34 5.62 15.08 20.77
N SER A 35 6.91 15.23 20.48
CA SER A 35 7.45 16.48 19.95
C SER A 35 6.87 16.80 18.57
N ARG A 36 6.50 18.06 18.36
CA ARG A 36 6.03 18.60 17.07
C ARG A 36 6.95 18.29 15.90
N ARG A 37 8.27 18.19 16.14
CA ARG A 37 9.28 17.94 15.09
C ARG A 37 9.19 16.54 14.50
N VAL A 38 8.78 15.54 15.28
CA VAL A 38 8.69 14.14 14.85
C VAL A 38 7.27 13.69 14.52
N LEU A 39 6.28 14.50 14.92
CA LEU A 39 4.85 14.27 14.73
C LEU A 39 4.48 13.80 13.32
N GLY A 40 4.89 14.54 12.29
CA GLY A 40 4.56 14.22 10.90
C GLY A 40 5.10 12.86 10.45
N ALA A 41 6.32 12.52 10.83
CA ALA A 41 6.94 11.25 10.48
C ALA A 41 6.23 10.06 11.14
N LEU A 42 5.88 10.19 12.42
CA LEU A 42 5.18 9.15 13.16
C LEU A 42 3.75 8.94 12.67
N VAL A 43 3.02 10.02 12.37
CA VAL A 43 1.67 9.92 11.78
C VAL A 43 1.71 9.18 10.45
N ARG A 44 2.66 9.55 9.56
CA ARG A 44 2.84 8.86 8.28
C ARG A 44 3.15 7.38 8.47
N GLN A 45 4.02 7.04 9.41
CA GLN A 45 4.38 5.65 9.68
C GLN A 45 3.20 4.84 10.22
N THR A 46 2.43 5.40 11.16
CA THR A 46 1.21 4.78 11.68
C THR A 46 0.20 4.55 10.56
N ALA A 47 -0.05 5.55 9.70
CA ALA A 47 -0.95 5.40 8.57
C ALA A 47 -0.51 4.29 7.59
N LEU A 48 0.77 4.26 7.23
CA LEU A 48 1.33 3.25 6.32
C LEU A 48 1.28 1.85 6.94
N ASN A 49 1.65 1.71 8.21
CA ASN A 49 1.62 0.42 8.90
C ASN A 49 0.19 -0.10 9.04
N MET A 50 -0.77 0.77 9.39
CA MET A 50 -2.20 0.40 9.44
C MET A 50 -2.73 -0.04 8.07
N CYS A 51 -2.36 0.65 6.98
CA CYS A 51 -2.72 0.22 5.62
C CYS A 51 -2.09 -1.12 5.25
N LYS A 52 -0.82 -1.37 5.59
CA LYS A 52 -0.14 -2.65 5.36
C LYS A 52 -0.79 -3.78 6.16
N ARG A 53 -1.14 -3.52 7.42
CA ARG A 53 -1.84 -4.46 8.30
C ARG A 53 -3.18 -4.89 7.70
N ARG A 54 -4.06 -3.94 7.39
CA ARG A 54 -5.38 -4.23 6.78
C ARG A 54 -5.25 -5.04 5.49
N ARG A 55 -4.21 -4.75 4.72
CA ARG A 55 -3.88 -5.50 3.50
C ARG A 55 -3.49 -6.94 3.81
N LEU A 56 -2.67 -7.20 4.83
CA LEU A 56 -2.22 -8.54 5.21
C LEU A 56 -3.27 -9.35 5.97
N GLU A 57 -4.20 -8.70 6.67
CA GLU A 57 -5.35 -9.33 7.34
C GLU A 57 -6.44 -9.78 6.36
N SER A 58 -6.41 -9.28 5.14
CA SER A 58 -7.37 -9.66 4.11
C SER A 58 -6.94 -11.00 3.49
N ASP A 59 -7.74 -12.05 3.68
CA ASP A 59 -7.48 -13.38 3.10
C ASP A 59 -7.42 -13.37 1.56
N SER A 60 -8.07 -12.38 0.94
CA SER A 60 -8.06 -12.17 -0.52
C SER A 60 -6.85 -11.38 -1.01
N TYR A 61 -5.96 -10.94 -0.11
CA TYR A 61 -4.78 -10.20 -0.51
C TYR A 61 -3.77 -11.09 -1.21
N GLN A 62 -3.45 -10.71 -2.44
CA GLN A 62 -2.37 -11.30 -3.21
C GLN A 62 -1.23 -10.28 -3.39
N PRO A 63 0.02 -10.67 -3.13
CA PRO A 63 1.17 -9.82 -3.42
C PRO A 63 1.19 -9.32 -4.87
N PRO A 64 1.74 -8.11 -5.15
CA PRO A 64 1.70 -7.51 -6.49
C PRO A 64 2.30 -8.41 -7.58
N HIS A 65 3.36 -9.16 -7.27
CA HIS A 65 3.99 -10.08 -8.22
C HIS A 65 3.09 -11.28 -8.56
N VAL A 66 2.30 -11.78 -7.60
CA VAL A 66 1.32 -12.86 -7.82
C VAL A 66 0.17 -12.35 -8.70
N ARG A 67 -0.39 -11.19 -8.37
CA ARG A 67 -1.43 -10.55 -9.18
C ARG A 67 -0.96 -10.30 -10.61
N ARG A 68 0.28 -9.84 -10.78
CA ARG A 68 0.90 -9.62 -12.08
C ARG A 68 1.03 -10.93 -12.87
N LYS A 69 1.50 -12.01 -12.22
CA LYS A 69 1.59 -13.34 -12.85
C LYS A 69 0.22 -13.80 -13.37
N PHE A 70 -0.82 -13.72 -12.54
CA PHE A 70 -2.17 -14.10 -12.97
C PHE A 70 -2.68 -13.23 -14.11
N LYS A 71 -2.44 -11.92 -14.07
CA LYS A 71 -2.88 -11.02 -15.15
C LYS A 71 -2.18 -11.31 -16.47
N ILE A 72 -0.88 -11.63 -16.43
CA ILE A 72 -0.13 -12.06 -17.61
C ILE A 72 -0.73 -13.35 -18.17
N GLN A 73 -1.01 -14.34 -17.32
CA GLN A 73 -1.62 -15.60 -17.75
C GLN A 73 -3.02 -15.38 -18.37
N GLU A 74 -3.83 -14.49 -17.79
CA GLU A 74 -5.13 -14.10 -18.34
C GLU A 74 -4.98 -13.47 -19.73
N MET A 75 -4.00 -12.58 -19.92
CA MET A 75 -3.71 -11.98 -21.22
C MET A 75 -3.27 -13.02 -22.25
N VAL A 76 -2.34 -13.90 -21.87
CA VAL A 76 -1.89 -14.99 -22.75
C VAL A 76 -3.07 -15.86 -23.16
N GLN A 77 -3.92 -16.27 -22.22
CA GLN A 77 -5.07 -17.11 -22.53
C GLN A 77 -6.12 -16.40 -23.40
N LYS A 78 -6.33 -15.10 -23.18
CA LYS A 78 -7.33 -14.30 -23.92
C LYS A 78 -6.89 -13.99 -25.35
N TYR A 79 -5.59 -13.73 -25.55
CA TYR A 79 -5.05 -13.25 -26.82
C TYR A 79 -4.14 -14.28 -27.51
N LYS A 80 -4.10 -15.53 -27.04
CA LYS A 80 -3.37 -16.58 -27.74
C LYS A 80 -3.95 -16.75 -29.15
N CYS A 81 -3.07 -16.83 -30.13
CA CYS A 81 -3.40 -17.16 -31.50
C CYS A 81 -2.43 -18.28 -31.91
N GLU A 82 -2.99 -19.44 -32.23
CA GLU A 82 -2.21 -20.55 -32.79
C GLU A 82 -2.02 -20.24 -34.27
N MET A 83 -0.77 -20.12 -34.69
CA MET A 83 -0.38 -19.84 -36.06
C MET A 83 0.88 -20.63 -36.38
N ASN A 84 0.96 -21.15 -37.60
CA ASN A 84 2.21 -21.71 -38.09
C ASN A 84 3.22 -20.57 -38.41
N GLU A 85 4.49 -20.93 -38.60
CA GLU A 85 5.55 -19.94 -38.81
C GLU A 85 5.28 -19.04 -40.04
N SER A 86 4.74 -19.60 -41.13
CA SER A 86 4.40 -18.85 -42.34
C SER A 86 3.25 -17.85 -42.10
N GLU A 87 2.22 -18.26 -41.38
CA GLU A 87 1.09 -17.41 -40.98
C GLU A 87 1.56 -16.27 -40.06
N PHE A 88 2.47 -16.56 -39.13
CA PHE A 88 3.07 -15.55 -38.25
C PHE A 88 3.78 -14.46 -39.05
N TYR A 89 4.69 -14.83 -39.95
CA TYR A 89 5.41 -13.83 -40.76
C TYR A 89 4.47 -13.06 -41.68
N THR A 90 3.48 -13.74 -42.25
CA THR A 90 2.46 -13.06 -43.06
C THR A 90 1.74 -12.01 -42.22
N HIS A 91 1.23 -12.36 -41.03
CA HIS A 91 0.53 -11.42 -40.15
C HIS A 91 1.42 -10.26 -39.67
N LEU A 92 2.68 -10.55 -39.33
CA LEU A 92 3.64 -9.56 -38.82
C LEU A 92 3.98 -8.49 -39.87
N PHE A 93 4.15 -8.89 -41.13
CA PHE A 93 4.62 -8.00 -42.20
C PHE A 93 3.51 -7.51 -43.14
N SER A 94 2.31 -8.09 -43.10
CA SER A 94 1.18 -7.65 -43.94
C SER A 94 0.33 -6.55 -43.29
N THR A 95 0.49 -6.30 -42.00
CA THR A 95 -0.24 -5.22 -41.31
C THR A 95 0.40 -3.88 -41.67
N PRO A 96 -0.27 -2.98 -42.42
CA PRO A 96 0.31 -1.68 -42.71
C PRO A 96 0.43 -0.89 -41.40
N LEU A 97 1.59 -0.26 -41.20
CA LEU A 97 1.82 0.67 -40.09
C LEU A 97 0.84 1.84 -40.24
N SER A 98 -0.24 1.82 -39.47
CA SER A 98 -1.20 2.92 -39.33
C SER A 98 -0.63 4.05 -38.48
#